data_AF-A0A7C6F3L0-F1
#
_entry.id   AF-A0A7C6F3L0-F1
#
_cell.length_a   1.000
_cell.length_b   1.000
_cell.length_c   1.000
_cell.angle_alpha   90.00
_cell.angle_beta   90.00
_cell.angle_gamma   90.00
#
_symmetry.space_group_name_H-M   'P 1'
#
loop_
_entity.id
_entity.type
_entity.pdbx_description
1 polymer ?
#
loop_
_entity_poly.entity_id
_entity_poly.type
_entity_poly.pdbx_seq_one_letter_code
_entity_poly.pdbx_strand_id
1 'polypeptide(L)'
;MGITIIPADGPTFSEAFTDQFGRSYEGSANRYQSDKATRIQEALYRDQMAQQQKQFEESQARMKAQDAAMEQYRQDNLQRLRDDDAAKRADADARKAEAEAKRQQAESARAAQQGYVEKYGTDADKAYFSAFGKLPASHDPARHTTAGADPEAKKVKAQLDALDDQYRYWSAQKKDAENAGDRDPDASDTEQRAKKGKEDQYRAAVKHMMAIEAMQAPLRRRAFEMAGGAMPAAPDATNPGGVNPFETTAAQQATPPSV
;
A
#
# COMPACT_ATOMS: atom_id res chain seq x y z
N MET A 1 74.52 -88.66 -47.13
CA MET A 1 73.23 -88.03 -46.77
C MET A 1 73.13 -86.75 -47.57
N GLY A 2 72.13 -86.65 -48.45
CA GLY A 2 72.06 -85.62 -49.49
C GLY A 2 71.63 -84.26 -48.95
N ILE A 3 72.31 -83.21 -49.41
CA ILE A 3 71.90 -81.82 -49.20
C ILE A 3 70.99 -81.44 -50.37
N THR A 4 69.71 -81.26 -50.09
CA THR A 4 68.73 -80.78 -51.07
C THR A 4 68.90 -79.28 -51.23
N ILE A 5 69.36 -78.83 -52.41
CA ILE A 5 69.43 -77.43 -52.80
C ILE A 5 68.04 -77.02 -53.32
N ILE A 6 67.38 -76.06 -52.65
CA ILE A 6 66.11 -75.48 -53.11
C ILE A 6 66.43 -74.37 -54.13
N PRO A 7 65.80 -74.34 -55.31
CA PRO A 7 66.07 -73.34 -56.35
C PRO A 7 65.62 -71.94 -55.93
N ALA A 8 66.41 -70.94 -56.34
CA ALA A 8 66.37 -69.55 -55.87
C ALA A 8 65.37 -68.63 -56.60
N ASP A 9 64.26 -69.17 -57.13
CA ASP A 9 63.31 -68.38 -57.94
C ASP A 9 61.86 -68.50 -57.43
N GLY A 10 61.66 -68.25 -56.14
CA GLY A 10 60.35 -68.01 -55.54
C GLY A 10 60.40 -66.79 -54.64
N PRO A 11 59.32 -65.99 -54.52
CA PRO A 11 59.32 -64.79 -53.70
C PRO A 11 59.81 -65.16 -52.30
N THR A 12 60.85 -64.47 -51.85
CA THR A 12 61.43 -64.74 -50.53
C THR A 12 60.32 -64.64 -49.50
N PHE A 13 60.33 -65.53 -48.50
CA PHE A 13 59.32 -65.60 -47.44
C PHE A 13 59.06 -64.21 -46.78
N SER A 14 60.03 -63.31 -46.88
CA SER A 14 59.95 -61.90 -46.49
C SER A 14 58.97 -61.07 -47.33
N GLU A 15 58.97 -61.15 -48.66
CA GLU A 15 58.14 -60.28 -49.52
C GLU A 15 56.64 -60.64 -49.43
N ALA A 16 56.30 -61.93 -49.41
CA ALA A 16 54.91 -62.36 -49.28
C ALA A 16 54.32 -62.06 -47.88
N PHE A 17 55.14 -62.09 -46.83
CA PHE A 17 54.72 -61.78 -45.47
C PHE A 17 54.52 -60.27 -45.28
N THR A 18 55.39 -59.44 -45.84
CA THR A 18 55.27 -57.97 -45.71
C THR A 18 54.04 -57.43 -46.46
N ASP A 19 53.70 -58.00 -47.62
CA ASP A 19 52.56 -57.54 -48.43
C ASP A 19 51.20 -57.99 -47.83
N GLN A 20 51.13 -59.18 -47.23
CA GLN A 20 49.91 -59.68 -46.56
C GLN A 20 49.64 -59.01 -45.20
N PHE A 21 50.70 -58.73 -44.43
CA PHE A 21 50.58 -58.02 -43.15
C PHE A 21 50.46 -56.51 -43.32
N GLY A 22 51.12 -55.90 -44.32
CA GLY A 22 51.02 -54.47 -44.63
C GLY A 22 49.60 -54.05 -45.01
N ARG A 23 48.96 -54.82 -45.92
CA ARG A 23 47.57 -54.54 -46.35
C ARG A 23 46.54 -54.76 -45.24
N SER A 24 46.77 -55.70 -44.32
CA SER A 24 45.88 -55.93 -43.17
C SER A 24 46.06 -54.91 -42.05
N TYR A 25 47.28 -54.37 -41.86
CA TYR A 25 47.54 -53.27 -40.94
C TYR A 25 46.96 -51.94 -41.46
N GLU A 26 47.11 -51.64 -42.75
CA GLU A 26 46.51 -50.44 -43.37
C GLU A 26 44.97 -50.53 -43.38
N GLY A 27 44.41 -51.69 -43.70
CA GLY A 27 42.96 -51.91 -43.69
C GLY A 27 42.32 -51.92 -42.29
N SER A 28 43.09 -52.15 -41.23
CA SER A 28 42.62 -52.05 -39.84
C SER A 28 42.81 -50.62 -39.30
N ALA A 29 43.94 -49.96 -39.56
CA ALA A 29 44.16 -48.56 -39.20
C ALA A 29 43.11 -47.63 -39.85
N ASN A 30 42.77 -47.84 -41.12
CA ASN A 30 41.73 -47.08 -41.81
C ASN A 30 40.33 -47.34 -41.24
N ARG A 31 40.03 -48.57 -40.79
CA ARG A 31 38.77 -48.89 -40.10
C ARG A 31 38.69 -48.21 -38.73
N TYR A 32 39.75 -48.23 -37.93
CA TYR A 32 39.80 -47.52 -36.65
C TYR A 32 39.63 -46.01 -36.80
N GLN A 33 40.25 -45.40 -37.82
CA GLN A 33 40.08 -43.97 -38.08
C GLN A 33 38.67 -43.64 -38.58
N SER A 34 38.09 -44.47 -39.45
CA SER A 34 36.70 -44.33 -39.90
C SER A 34 35.73 -44.45 -38.72
N ASP A 35 35.88 -45.45 -37.86
CA ASP A 35 35.03 -45.63 -36.68
C ASP A 35 35.17 -44.47 -35.68
N LYS A 36 36.38 -43.92 -35.52
CA LYS A 36 36.61 -42.74 -34.69
C LYS A 36 35.93 -41.49 -35.29
N ALA A 37 36.02 -41.30 -36.60
CA ALA A 37 35.36 -40.19 -37.30
C ALA A 37 33.84 -40.29 -37.18
N THR A 38 33.26 -41.48 -37.37
CA THR A 38 31.81 -41.72 -37.21
C THR A 38 31.34 -41.41 -35.79
N ARG A 39 32.07 -41.83 -34.75
CA ARG A 39 31.72 -41.53 -33.35
C ARG A 39 31.78 -40.03 -33.03
N ILE A 40 32.77 -39.32 -33.58
CA ILE A 40 32.86 -37.86 -33.42
C ILE A 40 31.70 -37.17 -34.13
N GLN A 41 31.34 -37.62 -35.32
CA GLN A 41 30.21 -37.08 -36.08
C GLN A 41 28.87 -37.33 -35.38
N GLU A 42 28.66 -38.52 -34.82
CA GLU A 42 27.48 -38.83 -34.00
C GLU A 42 27.42 -37.98 -32.72
N ALA A 43 28.56 -37.75 -32.07
CA ALA A 43 28.64 -36.90 -30.88
C ALA A 43 28.31 -35.44 -31.21
N LEU A 44 28.85 -34.89 -32.30
CA LEU A 44 28.55 -33.54 -32.78
C LEU A 44 27.08 -33.39 -33.16
N TYR A 45 26.50 -34.39 -33.82
CA TYR A 45 25.07 -34.37 -34.18
C TYR A 45 24.18 -34.40 -32.94
N ARG A 46 24.51 -35.23 -31.93
CA ARG A 46 23.78 -35.25 -30.65
C ARG A 46 23.89 -33.92 -29.91
N ASP A 47 25.07 -33.30 -29.89
CA ASP A 47 25.27 -32.00 -29.26
C ASP A 47 24.49 -30.90 -29.98
N GLN A 48 24.49 -30.91 -31.32
CA GLN A 48 23.70 -29.98 -32.13
C GLN A 48 22.19 -30.12 -31.86
N MET A 49 21.68 -31.35 -31.77
CA MET A 49 20.28 -31.61 -31.44
C MET A 49 19.93 -31.17 -30.01
N ALA A 50 20.82 -31.39 -29.04
CA ALA A 50 20.64 -30.93 -27.66
C ALA A 50 20.61 -29.39 -27.57
N GLN A 51 21.47 -28.70 -28.34
CA GLN A 51 21.47 -27.25 -28.42
C GLN A 51 20.18 -26.70 -29.06
N GLN A 52 19.69 -27.32 -30.14
CA GLN A 52 18.41 -26.94 -30.74
C GLN A 52 17.23 -27.14 -29.78
N GLN A 53 17.20 -28.27 -29.07
CA GLN A 53 16.15 -28.54 -28.09
C GLN A 53 16.17 -27.50 -26.97
N LYS A 54 17.35 -27.16 -26.45
CA LYS A 54 17.49 -26.11 -25.43
C LYS A 54 17.01 -24.75 -25.92
N GLN A 55 17.35 -24.36 -27.16
CA GLN A 55 16.86 -23.11 -27.74
C GLN A 55 15.33 -23.09 -27.91
N PHE A 56 14.73 -24.22 -28.27
CA PHE A 56 13.27 -24.34 -28.37
C PHE A 56 12.60 -24.21 -27.00
N GLU A 57 13.13 -24.88 -25.97
CA GLU A 57 12.63 -24.79 -24.59
C GLU A 57 12.76 -23.35 -24.05
N GLU A 58 13.90 -22.70 -24.27
CA GLU A 58 14.11 -21.29 -23.90
C GLU A 58 13.14 -20.35 -24.63
N SER A 59 12.92 -20.57 -25.93
CA SER A 59 11.94 -19.79 -26.71
C SER A 59 10.52 -19.98 -26.19
N GLN A 60 10.14 -21.22 -25.84
CA GLN A 60 8.82 -21.50 -25.28
C GLN A 60 8.65 -20.86 -23.90
N ALA A 61 9.69 -20.89 -23.07
CA ALA A 61 9.69 -20.23 -21.76
C ALA A 61 9.54 -18.70 -21.88
N ARG A 62 10.25 -18.08 -22.83
CA ARG A 62 10.14 -16.63 -23.11
C ARG A 62 8.74 -16.26 -23.60
N MET A 63 8.15 -17.06 -24.48
CA MET A 63 6.78 -16.85 -24.97
C MET A 63 5.77 -16.90 -23.82
N LYS A 64 5.83 -17.93 -22.96
CA LYS A 64 4.97 -18.04 -21.78
C LYS A 64 5.14 -16.87 -20.80
N ALA A 65 6.38 -16.42 -20.60
CA ALA A 65 6.66 -15.27 -19.74
C ALA A 65 6.10 -13.97 -20.33
N GLN A 66 6.17 -13.80 -21.65
CA GLN A 66 5.60 -12.65 -22.34
C GLN A 66 4.07 -12.64 -22.29
N ASP A 67 3.42 -13.79 -22.47
CA ASP A 67 1.96 -13.94 -22.35
C ASP A 67 1.50 -13.62 -20.92
N ALA A 68 2.22 -14.12 -19.91
CA ALA A 68 1.94 -13.81 -18.51
C ALA A 68 2.09 -12.31 -18.21
N ALA A 69 3.14 -11.65 -18.73
CA ALA A 69 3.35 -10.22 -18.56
C ALA A 69 2.25 -9.38 -19.25
N MET A 70 1.79 -9.79 -20.43
CA MET A 70 0.67 -9.14 -21.11
C MET A 70 -0.65 -9.29 -20.35
N GLU A 71 -0.93 -10.49 -19.82
CA GLU A 71 -2.13 -10.73 -19.02
C GLU A 71 -2.10 -9.91 -17.73
N GLN A 72 -0.94 -9.82 -17.07
CA GLN A 72 -0.76 -8.98 -15.89
C GLN A 72 -0.98 -7.51 -16.21
N TYR A 73 -0.39 -6.99 -17.30
CA TYR A 73 -0.61 -5.62 -17.73
C TYR A 73 -2.09 -5.32 -18.02
N ARG A 74 -2.80 -6.27 -18.65
CA ARG A 74 -4.24 -6.16 -18.89
C ARG A 74 -5.02 -6.08 -17.58
N GLN A 75 -4.70 -6.93 -16.61
CA GLN A 75 -5.36 -6.96 -15.30
C GLN A 75 -5.12 -5.66 -14.53
N ASP A 76 -3.87 -5.18 -14.48
CA ASP A 76 -3.50 -3.93 -13.82
C ASP A 76 -4.24 -2.73 -14.42
N ASN A 77 -4.37 -2.69 -15.75
CA ASN A 77 -5.06 -1.60 -16.43
C ASN A 77 -6.57 -1.63 -16.15
N LEU A 78 -7.19 -2.81 -16.13
CA LEU A 78 -8.60 -2.99 -15.73
C LEU A 78 -8.82 -2.61 -14.26
N GLN A 79 -7.87 -2.91 -13.37
CA GLN A 79 -7.96 -2.55 -11.97
C GLN A 79 -7.90 -1.02 -11.79
N ARG A 80 -6.95 -0.34 -12.44
CA ARG A 80 -6.88 1.14 -12.42
C ARG A 80 -8.17 1.80 -12.90
N LEU A 81 -8.77 1.29 -13.98
CA LEU A 81 -10.06 1.78 -14.49
C LEU A 81 -11.18 1.64 -13.45
N ARG A 82 -11.23 0.53 -12.71
CA ARG A 82 -12.22 0.33 -11.63
C ARG A 82 -11.98 1.27 -10.46
N ASP A 83 -10.71 1.45 -10.08
CA ASP A 83 -10.33 2.32 -8.96
C ASP A 83 -10.63 3.79 -9.28
N ASP A 84 -10.38 4.23 -10.52
CA ASP A 84 -10.72 5.57 -11.00
C ASP A 84 -12.25 5.81 -11.00
N ASP A 85 -13.03 4.82 -11.42
CA ASP A 85 -14.50 4.91 -11.38
C ASP A 85 -15.03 4.92 -9.94
N ALA A 86 -14.44 4.14 -9.04
CA ALA A 86 -14.77 4.14 -7.63
C ALA A 86 -14.45 5.50 -6.98
N ALA A 87 -13.28 6.08 -7.29
CA ALA A 87 -12.86 7.38 -6.80
C ALA A 87 -13.80 8.50 -7.27
N LYS A 88 -14.23 8.48 -8.54
CA LYS A 88 -15.20 9.46 -9.07
C LYS A 88 -16.56 9.36 -8.38
N ARG A 89 -17.03 8.15 -8.07
CA ARG A 89 -18.28 7.96 -7.32
C ARG A 89 -18.15 8.48 -5.89
N ALA A 90 -17.05 8.16 -5.22
CA ALA A 90 -16.78 8.66 -3.87
C ALA A 90 -16.72 10.20 -3.81
N ASP A 91 -16.08 10.86 -4.79
CA ASP A 91 -16.07 12.33 -4.88
C ASP A 91 -17.48 12.90 -5.13
N ALA A 92 -18.27 12.26 -5.99
CA ALA A 92 -19.66 12.68 -6.24
C ALA A 92 -20.53 12.56 -4.97
N ASP A 93 -20.40 11.47 -4.23
CA ASP A 93 -21.11 11.23 -2.97
C ASP A 93 -20.66 12.22 -1.88
N ALA A 94 -19.36 12.50 -1.78
CA ALA A 94 -18.82 13.49 -0.85
C ALA A 94 -19.37 14.90 -1.15
N ARG A 95 -19.40 15.31 -2.41
CA ARG A 95 -20.00 16.60 -2.81
C ARG A 95 -21.48 16.67 -2.52
N LYS A 96 -22.21 15.56 -2.72
CA LYS A 96 -23.64 15.48 -2.39
C LYS A 96 -23.87 15.62 -0.88
N ALA A 97 -23.08 14.94 -0.07
CA ALA A 97 -23.12 15.04 1.39
C ALA A 97 -22.77 16.46 1.87
N GLU A 98 -21.77 17.11 1.29
CA GLU A 98 -21.41 18.50 1.62
C GLU A 98 -22.54 19.48 1.26
N ALA A 99 -23.18 19.29 0.09
CA ALA A 99 -24.31 20.12 -0.32
C ALA A 99 -25.53 19.93 0.61
N GLU A 100 -25.78 18.71 1.07
CA GLU A 100 -26.85 18.40 2.02
C GLU A 100 -26.55 18.97 3.41
N ALA A 101 -25.31 18.85 3.90
CA ALA A 101 -24.87 19.47 5.14
C ALA A 101 -25.01 21.00 5.11
N LYS A 102 -24.64 21.65 3.99
CA LYS A 102 -24.86 23.09 3.79
C LYS A 102 -26.34 23.46 3.80
N ARG A 103 -27.22 22.63 3.24
CA ARG A 103 -28.67 22.83 3.31
C ARG A 103 -29.19 22.73 4.75
N GLN A 104 -28.82 21.69 5.48
CA GLN A 104 -29.21 21.51 6.89
C GLN A 104 -28.67 22.65 7.77
N GLN A 105 -27.46 23.14 7.51
CA GLN A 105 -26.90 24.30 8.20
C GLN A 105 -27.67 25.59 7.89
N ALA A 106 -28.08 25.79 6.63
CA ALA A 106 -28.91 26.94 6.25
C ALA A 106 -30.32 26.88 6.84
N GLU A 107 -30.93 25.70 6.91
CA GLU A 107 -32.25 25.49 7.52
C GLU A 107 -32.22 25.68 9.03
N SER A 108 -31.23 25.12 9.73
CA SER A 108 -31.05 25.34 11.16
C SER A 108 -30.73 26.80 11.51
N ALA A 109 -29.91 27.48 10.69
CA ALA A 109 -29.67 28.92 10.83
C ALA A 109 -30.95 29.74 10.63
N ARG A 110 -31.80 29.38 9.65
CA ARG A 110 -33.11 30.02 9.46
C ARG A 110 -34.03 29.81 10.65
N ALA A 111 -34.10 28.60 11.20
CA ALA A 111 -34.91 28.29 12.37
C ALA A 111 -34.44 29.09 13.61
N ALA A 112 -33.13 29.20 13.80
CA ALA A 112 -32.54 30.01 14.87
C ALA A 112 -32.84 31.51 14.70
N GLN A 113 -32.75 32.03 13.48
CA GLN A 113 -33.12 33.43 13.17
C GLN A 113 -34.61 33.68 13.41
N GLN A 114 -35.48 32.77 13.00
CA GLN A 114 -36.92 32.90 13.23
C GLN A 114 -37.24 32.97 14.73
N GLY A 115 -36.70 32.06 15.54
CA GLY A 115 -36.90 32.08 16.99
C GLY A 115 -36.35 33.34 17.67
N TYR A 116 -35.25 33.90 17.15
CA TYR A 116 -34.71 35.16 17.63
C TYR A 116 -35.60 36.35 17.27
N VAL A 117 -36.08 36.43 16.03
CA VAL A 117 -36.98 37.50 15.57
C VAL A 117 -38.30 37.50 16.34
N GLU A 118 -38.84 36.32 16.65
CA GLU A 118 -40.06 36.20 17.44
C GLU A 118 -39.88 36.69 18.87
N LYS A 119 -38.74 36.39 19.51
CA LYS A 119 -38.48 36.71 20.93
C LYS A 119 -37.89 38.10 21.18
N TYR A 120 -37.00 38.55 20.30
CA TYR A 120 -36.15 39.73 20.50
C TYR A 120 -36.21 40.72 19.33
N GLY A 121 -36.81 40.33 18.20
CA GLY A 121 -36.89 41.18 17.01
C GLY A 121 -37.87 42.33 17.17
N THR A 122 -37.50 43.48 16.61
CA THR A 122 -38.40 44.62 16.45
C THR A 122 -39.48 44.33 15.40
N ASP A 123 -40.54 45.13 15.33
CA ASP A 123 -41.56 44.99 14.28
C ASP A 123 -40.98 45.15 12.87
N ALA A 124 -39.91 45.95 12.73
CA ALA A 124 -39.15 46.08 11.49
C ALA A 124 -38.38 44.79 11.15
N ASP A 125 -37.77 44.13 12.14
CA ASP A 125 -37.07 42.85 11.94
C ASP A 125 -38.02 41.72 11.56
N LYS A 126 -39.22 41.69 12.17
CA LYS A 126 -40.30 40.75 11.83
C LYS A 126 -40.79 40.95 10.40
N ALA A 127 -41.05 42.20 10.00
CA ALA A 127 -41.45 42.54 8.63
C ALA A 127 -40.35 42.17 7.62
N TYR A 128 -39.09 42.45 7.95
CA TYR A 128 -37.95 42.14 7.08
C TYR A 128 -37.75 40.63 6.92
N PHE A 129 -37.77 39.87 8.02
CA PHE A 129 -37.63 38.41 7.97
C PHE A 129 -38.81 37.77 7.23
N SER A 130 -40.03 38.27 7.40
CA SER A 130 -41.21 37.81 6.65
C SER A 130 -41.08 38.06 5.14
N ALA A 131 -40.53 39.21 4.73
CA ALA A 131 -40.36 39.56 3.32
C ALA A 131 -39.20 38.82 2.64
N PHE A 132 -38.08 38.57 3.36
CA PHE A 132 -36.84 38.08 2.75
C PHE A 132 -36.38 36.70 3.24
N GLY A 133 -37.04 36.14 4.26
CA GLY A 133 -36.69 34.83 4.86
C GLY A 133 -35.31 34.78 5.52
N LYS A 134 -34.71 35.94 5.79
CA LYS A 134 -33.41 36.11 6.45
C LYS A 134 -33.29 37.51 7.06
N LEU A 135 -32.55 37.62 8.15
CA LEU A 135 -32.19 38.92 8.73
C LEU A 135 -31.03 39.58 7.96
N PRO A 136 -30.93 40.93 7.97
CA PRO A 136 -29.74 41.61 7.50
C PRO A 136 -28.54 41.22 8.38
N ALA A 137 -27.34 41.20 7.78
CA ALA A 137 -26.13 40.67 8.43
C ALA A 137 -25.74 41.39 9.74
N SER A 138 -26.23 42.62 9.96
CA SER A 138 -26.05 43.38 11.20
C SER A 138 -26.91 42.90 12.37
N HIS A 139 -28.03 42.22 12.08
CA HIS A 139 -29.02 41.74 13.05
C HIS A 139 -29.02 40.21 13.16
N ASP A 140 -28.16 39.52 12.41
CA ASP A 140 -28.06 38.06 12.41
C ASP A 140 -27.54 37.54 13.77
N PRO A 141 -28.37 36.87 14.58
CA PRO A 141 -27.94 36.31 15.86
C PRO A 141 -26.81 35.30 15.69
N ALA A 142 -26.70 34.59 14.55
CA ALA A 142 -25.61 33.65 14.31
C ALA A 142 -24.23 34.32 14.26
N ARG A 143 -24.15 35.60 13.85
CA ARG A 143 -22.91 36.39 13.89
C ARG A 143 -22.61 36.99 15.26
N HIS A 144 -23.63 37.13 16.11
CA HIS A 144 -23.47 37.57 17.50
C HIS A 144 -23.26 36.39 18.46
N THR A 145 -23.65 35.16 18.08
CA THR A 145 -23.43 33.92 18.84
C THR A 145 -22.23 33.09 18.36
N THR A 146 -21.60 33.43 17.21
CA THR A 146 -20.26 32.91 16.91
C THR A 146 -19.30 33.41 17.97
N ALA A 147 -18.90 32.55 18.91
CA ALA A 147 -17.58 32.29 19.52
C ALA A 147 -16.43 33.34 19.37
N GLY A 148 -16.78 34.61 19.23
CA GLY A 148 -15.94 35.71 18.78
C GLY A 148 -16.19 36.99 19.57
N ALA A 149 -17.20 37.01 20.44
CA ALA A 149 -17.38 38.06 21.44
C ALA A 149 -16.84 37.66 22.82
N ASP A 150 -16.74 36.36 23.14
CA ASP A 150 -16.22 35.89 24.42
C ASP A 150 -14.68 35.83 24.42
N PRO A 151 -13.99 36.69 25.20
CA PRO A 151 -12.53 36.67 25.30
C PRO A 151 -11.99 35.35 25.89
N GLU A 152 -12.78 34.57 26.64
CA GLU A 152 -12.38 33.25 27.13
C GLU A 152 -12.39 32.20 26.02
N ALA A 153 -13.43 32.16 25.19
CA ALA A 153 -13.52 31.23 24.06
C ALA A 153 -12.40 31.45 23.03
N LYS A 154 -12.02 32.71 22.78
CA LYS A 154 -10.86 33.05 21.94
C LYS A 154 -9.55 32.51 22.49
N LYS A 155 -9.34 32.59 23.81
CA LYS A 155 -8.13 32.07 24.47
C LYS A 155 -8.07 30.55 24.38
N VAL A 156 -9.17 29.87 24.65
CA VAL A 156 -9.24 28.40 24.58
C VAL A 156 -9.01 27.92 23.14
N LYS A 157 -9.61 28.59 22.15
CA LYS A 157 -9.36 28.29 20.73
C LYS A 157 -7.90 28.51 20.35
N ALA A 158 -7.29 29.64 20.75
CA ALA A 158 -5.88 29.90 20.46
C ALA A 158 -4.94 28.87 21.11
N GLN A 159 -5.27 28.38 22.32
CA GLN A 159 -4.53 27.31 22.98
C GLN A 159 -4.67 25.97 22.24
N LEU A 160 -5.87 25.65 21.74
CA LEU A 160 -6.10 24.45 20.92
C LEU A 160 -5.35 24.54 19.59
N ASP A 161 -5.43 25.67 18.89
CA ASP A 161 -4.75 25.90 17.62
C ASP A 161 -3.21 25.76 17.81
N ALA A 162 -2.64 26.31 18.89
CA ALA A 162 -1.22 26.17 19.20
C ALA A 162 -0.80 24.73 19.52
N LEU A 163 -1.64 23.96 20.21
CA LEU A 163 -1.40 22.54 20.49
C LEU A 163 -1.51 21.69 19.21
N ASP A 164 -2.47 21.99 18.33
CA ASP A 164 -2.62 21.31 17.04
C ASP A 164 -1.40 21.54 16.14
N ASP A 165 -0.84 22.74 16.11
CA ASP A 165 0.38 23.03 15.36
C ASP A 165 1.61 22.29 15.94
N GLN A 166 1.72 22.20 17.27
CA GLN A 166 2.74 21.36 17.91
C GLN A 166 2.55 19.87 17.57
N TYR A 167 1.30 19.39 17.55
CA TYR A 167 0.99 18.01 17.21
C TYR A 167 1.41 17.69 15.77
N ARG A 168 1.09 18.57 14.82
CA ARG A 168 1.51 18.44 13.42
C ARG A 168 3.04 18.41 13.28
N TYR A 169 3.74 19.28 13.99
CA TYR A 169 5.20 19.32 14.00
C TYR A 169 5.81 17.98 14.47
N TRP A 170 5.34 17.45 15.60
CA TRP A 170 5.84 16.18 16.13
C TRP A 170 5.41 14.97 15.30
N SER A 171 4.23 15.03 14.67
CA SER A 171 3.78 14.01 13.71
C SER A 171 4.68 13.95 12.47
N ALA A 172 5.12 15.10 11.95
CA ALA A 172 6.09 15.16 10.86
C ALA A 172 7.44 14.56 11.27
N GLN A 173 7.97 14.96 12.44
CA GLN A 173 9.21 14.39 13.02
C GLN A 173 9.13 12.86 13.19
N LYS A 174 7.99 12.34 13.65
CA LYS A 174 7.74 10.91 13.77
C LYS A 174 7.83 10.22 12.40
N LYS A 175 7.18 10.78 11.38
CA LYS A 175 7.16 10.21 10.02
C LYS A 175 8.56 10.19 9.38
N ASP A 176 9.34 11.23 9.60
CA ASP A 176 10.74 11.30 9.12
C ASP A 176 11.64 10.26 9.81
N ALA A 177 11.38 9.96 11.09
CA ALA A 177 12.09 8.93 11.84
C ALA A 177 11.64 7.49 11.49
N GLU A 178 10.36 7.31 11.17
CA GLU A 178 9.76 6.02 10.80
C GLU A 178 10.28 5.49 9.44
N ASN A 179 10.49 6.38 8.45
CA ASN A 179 11.03 6.04 7.14
C ASN A 179 12.50 5.59 7.12
N ALA A 180 13.18 5.56 8.28
CA ALA A 180 14.57 5.14 8.40
C ALA A 180 14.76 3.68 8.85
N GLY A 181 13.66 2.93 8.99
CA GLY A 181 13.59 1.69 9.75
C GLY A 181 13.57 0.39 8.95
N ASP A 182 14.56 0.13 8.09
CA ASP A 182 14.95 -1.26 7.78
C ASP A 182 16.22 -1.60 8.57
N ARG A 183 16.06 -2.48 9.56
CA ARG A 183 17.12 -2.91 10.48
C ARG A 183 17.98 -3.96 9.77
N ASP A 184 18.88 -3.50 8.91
CA ASP A 184 19.93 -4.36 8.36
C ASP A 184 20.88 -4.81 9.50
N PRO A 185 20.94 -6.11 9.84
CA PRO A 185 21.80 -6.63 10.89
C PRO A 185 23.29 -6.58 10.54
N ASP A 186 23.64 -6.37 9.27
CA ASP A 186 25.02 -6.29 8.78
C ASP A 186 25.53 -4.83 8.67
N ALA A 187 24.71 -3.85 9.06
CA ALA A 187 25.08 -2.44 9.03
C ALA A 187 26.23 -2.13 10.01
N SER A 188 27.15 -1.27 9.57
CA SER A 188 28.33 -0.86 10.34
C SER A 188 27.97 -0.18 11.67
N ASP A 189 28.87 -0.21 12.66
CA ASP A 189 28.66 0.43 13.98
C ASP A 189 28.24 1.92 13.88
N THR A 190 28.75 2.62 12.87
CA THR A 190 28.38 4.00 12.52
C THR A 190 26.93 4.13 12.06
N GLU A 191 26.47 3.20 11.22
CA GLU A 191 25.07 3.15 10.74
C GLU A 191 24.12 2.71 11.85
N GLN A 192 24.55 1.80 12.75
CA GLN A 192 23.75 1.41 13.91
C GLN A 192 23.56 2.57 14.91
N ARG A 193 24.59 3.39 15.15
CA ARG A 193 24.46 4.61 15.98
C ARG A 193 23.53 5.65 15.34
N ALA A 194 23.60 5.84 14.03
CA ALA A 194 22.70 6.73 13.31
C ALA A 194 21.24 6.24 13.34
N LYS A 195 21.01 4.93 13.21
CA LYS A 195 19.68 4.30 13.33
C LYS A 195 19.13 4.42 14.77
N LYS A 196 19.97 4.24 15.80
CA LYS A 196 19.59 4.43 17.21
C LYS A 196 19.15 5.87 17.52
N GLY A 197 19.88 6.87 16.99
CA GLY A 197 19.51 8.28 17.16
C GLY A 197 18.13 8.61 16.56
N LYS A 198 17.75 7.97 15.45
CA LYS A 198 16.42 8.10 14.86
C LYS A 198 15.33 7.37 15.66
N GLU A 199 15.64 6.20 16.22
CA GLU A 199 14.73 5.48 17.12
C GLU A 199 14.42 6.30 18.39
N ASP A 200 15.41 6.99 18.95
CA ASP A 200 15.23 7.89 20.09
C ASP A 200 14.39 9.13 19.73
N GLN A 201 14.59 9.70 18.53
CA GLN A 201 13.75 10.79 17.99
C GLN A 201 12.30 10.35 17.79
N TYR A 202 12.06 9.14 17.27
CA TYR A 202 10.72 8.57 17.13
C TYR A 202 10.03 8.43 18.50
N ARG A 203 10.72 7.87 19.50
CA ARG A 203 10.18 7.71 20.85
C ARG A 203 9.88 9.06 21.51
N ALA A 204 10.76 10.06 21.33
CA ALA A 204 10.55 11.41 21.82
C ALA A 204 9.32 12.06 21.16
N ALA A 205 9.19 11.96 19.83
CA ALA A 205 8.05 12.50 19.09
C ALA A 205 6.72 11.89 19.55
N VAL A 206 6.66 10.55 19.71
CA VAL A 206 5.46 9.86 20.23
C VAL A 206 5.11 10.33 21.65
N LYS A 207 6.10 10.48 22.53
CA LYS A 207 5.90 10.99 23.89
C LYS A 207 5.32 12.42 23.89
N HIS A 208 5.85 13.29 23.02
CA HIS A 208 5.36 14.66 22.89
C HIS A 208 3.93 14.71 22.33
N MET A 209 3.59 13.86 21.35
CA MET A 209 2.24 13.76 20.81
C MET A 209 1.22 13.31 21.87
N MET A 210 1.53 12.28 22.67
CA MET A 210 0.64 11.84 23.76
C MET A 210 0.43 12.91 24.82
N ALA A 211 1.47 13.67 25.16
CA ALA A 211 1.34 14.79 26.09
C ALA A 211 0.42 15.90 25.54
N ILE A 212 0.51 16.18 24.23
CA ILE A 212 -0.34 17.16 23.56
C ILE A 212 -1.81 16.70 23.55
N GLU A 213 -2.09 15.44 23.23
CA GLU A 213 -3.46 14.89 23.27
C GLU A 213 -4.08 14.99 24.67
N ALA A 214 -3.29 14.71 25.71
CA ALA A 214 -3.72 14.85 27.11
C ALA A 214 -4.03 16.31 27.49
N MET A 215 -3.29 17.28 26.93
CA MET A 215 -3.55 18.71 27.14
C MET A 215 -4.74 19.24 26.32
N GLN A 216 -5.02 18.65 25.15
CA GLN A 216 -6.14 19.05 24.30
C GLN A 216 -7.50 18.58 24.83
N ALA A 217 -7.56 17.40 25.45
CA ALA A 217 -8.81 16.84 25.99
C ALA A 217 -9.59 17.81 26.93
N PRO A 218 -8.97 18.42 27.97
CA PRO A 218 -9.68 19.37 28.83
C PRO A 218 -10.05 20.67 28.10
N LEU A 219 -9.22 21.14 27.16
CA LEU A 219 -9.50 22.36 26.39
C LEU A 219 -10.64 22.17 25.39
N ARG A 220 -10.73 21.01 24.73
CA ARG A 220 -11.86 20.64 23.86
C ARG A 220 -13.16 20.53 24.65
N ARG A 221 -13.09 19.96 25.86
CA ARG A 221 -14.22 19.92 26.80
C ARG A 221 -14.68 21.32 27.17
N ARG A 222 -13.76 22.21 27.54
CA ARG A 222 -14.07 23.60 27.87
C ARG A 222 -14.64 24.37 26.68
N ALA A 223 -14.11 24.15 25.47
CA ALA A 223 -14.63 24.74 24.24
C ALA A 223 -16.06 24.26 23.92
N PHE A 224 -16.37 22.97 24.16
CA PHE A 224 -17.70 22.40 23.99
C PHE A 224 -18.71 22.94 25.00
N GLU A 225 -18.32 23.06 26.27
CA GLU A 225 -19.12 23.66 27.33
C GLU A 225 -19.43 25.15 27.03
N MET A 226 -18.43 25.92 26.55
CA MET A 226 -18.62 27.32 26.13
C MET A 226 -19.52 27.47 24.89
N ALA A 227 -19.59 26.47 24.02
CA ALA A 227 -20.46 26.47 22.85
C ALA A 227 -21.93 26.14 23.18
N GLY A 228 -22.26 25.95 24.47
CA GLY A 228 -23.62 25.62 24.92
C GLY A 228 -24.00 24.15 24.69
N GLY A 229 -23.02 23.28 24.41
CA GLY A 229 -23.25 21.85 24.28
C GLY A 229 -23.49 21.20 25.64
N ALA A 230 -24.66 20.61 25.87
CA ALA A 230 -24.85 19.67 26.95
C ALA A 230 -24.10 18.37 26.61
N MET A 231 -23.07 18.02 27.38
CA MET A 231 -22.43 16.72 27.19
C MET A 231 -23.41 15.62 27.61
N PRO A 232 -23.50 14.49 26.88
CA PRO A 232 -23.98 13.28 27.52
C PRO A 232 -23.07 13.03 28.72
N ALA A 233 -23.66 12.79 29.89
CA ALA A 233 -22.91 12.42 31.08
C ALA A 233 -21.93 11.32 30.68
N ALA A 234 -20.63 11.55 30.93
CA ALA A 234 -19.66 10.47 30.81
C ALA A 234 -20.20 9.29 31.61
N PRO A 235 -20.18 8.04 31.09
CA PRO A 235 -20.49 6.91 31.93
C PRO A 235 -19.51 6.95 33.10
N ASP A 236 -20.06 7.10 34.30
CA ASP A 236 -19.31 7.19 35.55
C ASP A 236 -18.21 6.13 35.54
N ALA A 237 -16.96 6.59 35.55
CA ALA A 237 -15.78 5.75 35.80
C ALA A 237 -15.69 5.37 37.29
N THR A 238 -16.84 5.05 37.89
CA THR A 238 -17.03 4.55 39.25
C THR A 238 -18.12 3.49 39.21
N ASN A 239 -17.89 2.44 38.42
CA ASN A 239 -18.51 1.14 38.68
C ASN A 239 -17.48 0.04 38.40
N PRO A 240 -16.69 -0.40 39.39
CA PRO A 240 -15.84 -1.58 39.28
C PRO A 240 -16.74 -2.81 39.39
N GLY A 241 -17.46 -3.13 38.32
CA GLY A 241 -18.50 -4.16 38.39
C GLY A 241 -19.06 -4.52 37.02
N GLY A 242 -18.28 -5.31 36.29
CA GLY A 242 -18.73 -6.30 35.30
C GLY A 242 -19.85 -5.96 34.31
N VAL A 243 -19.47 -5.72 33.06
CA VAL A 243 -19.97 -6.50 31.90
C VAL A 243 -19.05 -6.27 30.70
N ASN A 244 -18.56 -7.37 30.10
CA ASN A 244 -17.73 -7.35 28.88
C ASN A 244 -18.56 -6.93 27.66
N PRO A 245 -17.98 -6.23 26.66
CA PRO A 245 -18.70 -5.77 25.45
C PRO A 245 -18.94 -6.87 24.39
N PHE A 246 -18.71 -8.14 24.72
CA PHE A 246 -18.99 -9.28 23.84
C PHE A 246 -20.07 -10.14 24.47
N GLU A 247 -21.31 -9.66 24.45
CA GLU A 247 -22.56 -10.45 24.45
C GLU A 247 -23.73 -9.48 24.68
N THR A 248 -24.56 -9.27 23.65
CA THR A 248 -26.04 -9.36 23.71
C THR A 248 -26.59 -8.97 22.34
N THR A 249 -26.56 -9.92 21.42
CA THR A 249 -27.56 -10.05 20.35
C THR A 249 -28.82 -10.57 21.02
N ALA A 250 -29.76 -9.71 21.40
CA ALA A 250 -31.19 -10.04 21.56
C ALA A 250 -31.95 -8.84 22.13
N ALA A 251 -33.16 -8.66 21.61
CA ALA A 251 -34.24 -7.82 22.13
C ALA A 251 -34.10 -6.29 21.90
N GLN A 252 -34.67 -5.81 20.79
CA GLN A 252 -36.02 -5.22 20.83
C GLN A 252 -36.43 -4.78 19.43
N GLN A 253 -37.02 -5.72 18.70
CA GLN A 253 -38.21 -5.39 17.92
C GLN A 253 -39.30 -5.01 18.93
N ALA A 254 -39.69 -3.75 18.96
CA ALA A 254 -40.98 -3.32 19.47
C ALA A 254 -41.45 -2.15 18.61
N THR A 255 -42.07 -2.52 17.49
CA THR A 255 -43.01 -1.65 16.76
C THR A 255 -44.06 -1.10 17.73
N PRO A 256 -44.38 0.21 17.73
CA PRO A 256 -45.53 0.72 18.45
C PRO A 256 -46.81 0.38 17.66
N PRO A 257 -47.89 -0.15 18.30
CA PRO A 257 -49.18 -0.14 17.63
C PRO A 257 -49.75 1.29 17.62
N SER A 258 -50.21 1.69 16.44
CA SER A 258 -51.10 2.83 16.24
C SER A 258 -52.55 2.40 16.49
N VAL A 259 -53.31 3.28 17.16
CA VAL A 259 -54.79 3.32 17.35
C VAL A 259 -55.41 2.18 18.17
#